data_AF-A0A7S3X4G3-F1
#
_entry.id   AF-A0A7S3X4G3-F1
#
_cell.length_a   1.000
_cell.length_b   1.000
_cell.length_c   1.000
_cell.angle_alpha   90.00
_cell.angle_beta   90.00
_cell.angle_gamma   90.00
#
_symmetry.space_group_name_H-M   'P 1'
#
loop_
_entity.id
_entity.type
_entity.pdbx_description
1 polymer ?
#
loop_
_entity_poly.entity_id
_entity_poly.type
_entity_poly.pdbx_seq_one_letter_code
_entity_poly.pdbx_strand_id
1 'polypeptide(L)'
;DRLVNSLYKMHFARDVERVVVCDKRVTEADIKMFKEAIDANYMFELFVGELPIDRPFGVKSSMAMHDEKEHDRYFLVNYLDFIIGHNDGEVVSANVTRELNLEHLVDITDWKEGMKIQFYYSVHWAASPHVPVAQALELQLKSTMPHGHMNMDIHWLAIINSFVLMLLILSLFLLIIIRVVRSDLSRYLQIPDEELNAVEEETGWKLLHA
;
A
#
# COMPACT_ATOMS: atom_id res chain seq x y z
N ASP A 1 -18.29 -0.97 0.21
CA ASP A 1 -18.56 0.33 -0.43
C ASP A 1 -19.58 0.22 -1.54
N ARG A 2 -20.31 1.30 -1.81
CA ARG A 2 -21.31 1.37 -2.89
C ARG A 2 -20.69 2.13 -4.06
N LEU A 3 -20.59 1.49 -5.22
CA LEU A 3 -20.17 2.15 -6.45
C LEU A 3 -21.16 3.27 -6.81
N VAL A 4 -20.61 4.43 -7.20
CA VAL A 4 -21.38 5.60 -7.61
C VAL A 4 -20.94 5.97 -9.02
N ASN A 5 -21.89 6.34 -9.87
CA ASN A 5 -21.58 6.79 -11.22
C ASN A 5 -20.73 8.06 -11.16
N SER A 6 -19.63 8.06 -11.92
CA SER A 6 -18.76 9.22 -12.05
C SER A 6 -19.39 10.29 -12.97
N LEU A 7 -18.80 11.49 -12.95
CA LEU A 7 -19.18 12.58 -13.86
C LEU A 7 -18.54 12.45 -15.26
N TYR A 8 -17.61 11.50 -15.44
CA TYR A 8 -16.89 11.29 -16.69
C TYR A 8 -17.76 10.54 -17.69
N LYS A 9 -18.26 11.24 -18.72
CA LYS A 9 -19.10 10.64 -19.75
C LYS A 9 -18.22 10.05 -20.84
N MET A 10 -18.30 8.73 -21.02
CA MET A 10 -17.52 8.00 -22.00
C MET A 10 -18.43 7.16 -22.88
N HIS A 11 -18.15 7.12 -24.17
CA HIS A 11 -18.84 6.26 -25.12
C HIS A 11 -17.85 5.25 -25.69
N PHE A 12 -18.28 4.00 -25.83
CA PHE A 12 -17.43 2.93 -26.32
C PHE A 12 -16.82 3.25 -27.68
N ALA A 13 -15.52 3.02 -27.83
CA ALA A 13 -14.74 3.27 -29.05
C ALA A 13 -14.90 4.70 -29.63
N ARG A 14 -15.13 5.69 -28.77
CA ARG A 14 -15.15 7.11 -29.16
C ARG A 14 -14.20 7.91 -28.31
N ASP A 15 -13.21 8.48 -28.96
CA ASP A 15 -12.29 9.40 -28.33
C ASP A 15 -13.01 10.67 -27.89
N VAL A 16 -12.54 11.20 -26.77
CA VAL A 16 -13.03 12.44 -26.18
C VAL A 16 -11.81 13.32 -26.00
N GLU A 17 -11.75 14.42 -26.76
CA GLU A 17 -10.74 15.46 -26.54
C GLU A 17 -10.94 16.12 -25.17
N ARG A 18 -9.92 16.86 -24.72
CA ARG A 18 -9.90 17.48 -23.38
C ARG A 18 -11.16 18.32 -23.13
N VAL A 19 -12.00 17.86 -22.20
CA VAL A 19 -13.25 18.53 -21.81
C VAL A 19 -13.29 18.81 -20.31
N VAL A 20 -13.99 19.86 -19.94
CA VAL A 20 -14.21 20.25 -18.53
C VAL A 20 -15.26 19.33 -17.92
N VAL A 21 -14.95 18.75 -16.75
CA VAL A 21 -15.88 17.96 -15.94
C VAL A 21 -16.67 18.88 -15.01
N CYS A 22 -15.94 19.66 -14.23
CA CYS A 22 -16.50 20.56 -13.24
C CYS A 22 -15.51 21.68 -12.93
N ASP A 23 -16.04 22.75 -12.36
CA ASP A 23 -15.25 23.83 -11.80
C ASP A 23 -15.65 24.09 -10.35
N LYS A 24 -14.67 24.49 -9.54
CA LYS A 24 -14.88 24.80 -8.13
C LYS A 24 -14.11 26.07 -7.77
N ARG A 25 -14.76 26.96 -7.02
CA ARG A 25 -14.06 28.02 -6.28
C ARG A 25 -13.68 27.45 -4.92
N VAL A 26 -12.40 27.45 -4.60
CA VAL A 26 -11.90 26.80 -3.40
C VAL A 26 -12.06 27.70 -2.17
N THR A 27 -12.53 27.12 -1.08
CA THR A 27 -12.55 27.74 0.25
C THR A 27 -11.25 27.43 1.00
N GLU A 28 -10.98 28.14 2.09
CA GLU A 28 -9.83 27.82 2.95
C GLU A 28 -9.91 26.38 3.52
N ALA A 29 -11.12 25.93 3.85
CA ALA A 29 -11.38 24.56 4.29
C ALA A 29 -11.07 23.52 3.19
N ASP A 30 -11.40 23.82 1.94
CA ASP A 30 -11.06 22.95 0.81
C ASP A 30 -9.54 22.83 0.60
N ILE A 31 -8.83 23.95 0.66
CA ILE A 31 -7.36 23.97 0.49
C ILE A 31 -6.70 23.13 1.57
N LYS A 32 -7.15 23.30 2.83
CA LYS A 32 -6.67 22.50 3.95
C LYS A 32 -6.95 21.01 3.74
N MET A 33 -8.19 20.65 3.39
CA MET A 33 -8.58 19.27 3.10
C MET A 33 -7.74 18.65 1.98
N PHE A 34 -7.48 19.41 0.90
CA PHE A 34 -6.66 18.92 -0.21
C PHE A 34 -5.22 18.63 0.23
N LYS A 35 -4.60 19.53 0.99
CA LYS A 35 -3.24 19.32 1.51
C LYS A 35 -3.16 18.15 2.48
N GLU A 36 -4.12 18.04 3.41
CA GLU A 36 -4.21 16.91 4.35
C GLU A 36 -4.41 15.57 3.62
N ALA A 37 -5.25 15.54 2.58
CA ALA A 37 -5.44 14.34 1.76
C ALA A 37 -4.16 13.94 1.00
N ILE A 38 -3.41 14.92 0.49
CA ILE A 38 -2.12 14.68 -0.17
C ILE A 38 -1.09 14.19 0.84
N ASP A 39 -0.97 14.81 2.02
CA ASP A 39 -0.07 14.38 3.10
C ASP A 39 -0.40 12.96 3.58
N ALA A 40 -1.68 12.57 3.56
CA ALA A 40 -2.14 11.22 3.88
C ALA A 40 -1.99 10.21 2.73
N ASN A 41 -1.42 10.59 1.58
CA ASN A 41 -1.34 9.77 0.36
C ASN A 41 -2.70 9.19 -0.05
N TYR A 42 -3.77 10.01 0.02
CA TYR A 42 -5.12 9.56 -0.30
C TYR A 42 -5.20 9.12 -1.77
N MET A 43 -5.68 7.89 -1.97
CA MET A 43 -5.91 7.28 -3.29
C MET A 43 -7.41 7.19 -3.53
N PHE A 44 -7.83 7.45 -4.76
CA PHE A 44 -9.20 7.17 -5.20
C PHE A 44 -9.18 6.06 -6.25
N GLU A 45 -10.23 5.23 -6.22
CA GLU A 45 -10.43 4.11 -7.13
C GLU A 45 -11.57 4.44 -8.10
N LEU A 46 -11.34 4.18 -9.39
CA LEU A 46 -12.33 4.28 -10.45
C LEU A 46 -12.49 2.92 -11.13
N PHE A 47 -13.70 2.62 -11.57
CA PHE A 47 -13.98 1.41 -12.36
C PHE A 47 -14.44 1.81 -13.76
N VAL A 48 -13.76 1.27 -14.78
CA VAL A 48 -14.18 1.35 -16.17
C VAL A 48 -14.62 -0.04 -16.60
N GLY A 49 -15.93 -0.26 -16.71
CA GLY A 49 -16.48 -1.62 -16.74
C GLY A 49 -16.21 -2.31 -15.40
N GLU A 50 -15.45 -3.40 -15.41
CA GLU A 50 -14.99 -4.12 -14.21
C GLU A 50 -13.51 -3.88 -13.88
N LEU A 51 -12.83 -3.03 -14.65
CA LEU A 51 -11.39 -2.81 -14.52
C LEU A 51 -11.10 -1.67 -13.53
N PRO A 52 -10.41 -1.95 -12.40
CA PRO A 52 -10.08 -0.92 -11.42
C PRO A 52 -8.90 -0.06 -11.86
N ILE A 53 -8.95 1.21 -11.50
CA ILE A 53 -7.94 2.23 -11.74
C ILE A 53 -7.72 3.01 -10.43
N ASP A 54 -6.56 2.83 -9.81
CA ASP A 54 -6.17 3.56 -8.61
C ASP A 54 -5.34 4.78 -8.95
N ARG A 55 -5.69 5.95 -8.41
CA ARG A 55 -4.91 7.18 -8.62
C ARG A 55 -4.75 7.99 -7.35
N PRO A 56 -3.58 8.63 -7.16
CA PRO A 56 -3.39 9.55 -6.06
C PRO A 56 -4.24 10.80 -6.28
N PHE A 57 -4.78 11.33 -5.20
CA PHE A 57 -5.48 12.61 -5.22
C PHE A 57 -4.55 13.77 -5.60
N GLY A 58 -3.29 13.69 -5.16
CA GLY A 58 -2.23 14.63 -5.50
C GLY A 58 -0.87 14.12 -5.04
N VAL A 59 0.18 14.90 -5.29
CA VAL A 59 1.57 14.55 -4.98
C VAL A 59 2.21 15.69 -4.20
N LYS A 60 2.99 15.33 -3.19
CA LYS A 60 3.85 16.25 -2.46
C LYS A 60 5.28 16.11 -2.97
N SER A 61 5.92 17.23 -3.27
CA SER A 61 7.34 17.28 -3.64
C SER A 61 8.08 18.13 -2.61
N SER A 62 8.95 17.49 -1.83
CA SER A 62 10.01 18.19 -1.10
C SER A 62 11.24 18.24 -2.01
N MET A 63 11.57 19.42 -2.52
CA MET A 63 12.84 19.65 -3.22
C MET A 63 13.76 20.43 -2.29
N ALA A 64 14.76 19.76 -1.74
CA ALA A 64 15.92 20.42 -1.15
C ALA A 64 16.85 20.89 -2.27
N MET A 65 16.69 22.13 -2.73
CA MET A 65 17.73 22.79 -3.53
C MET A 65 18.78 23.35 -2.56
N HIS A 66 20.06 23.18 -2.92
CA HIS A 66 21.25 23.27 -2.07
C HIS A 66 21.47 24.52 -1.19
N ASP A 67 20.55 25.48 -1.12
CA ASP A 67 20.67 26.68 -0.27
C ASP A 67 19.33 27.34 0.14
N GLU A 68 18.17 26.73 -0.18
CA GLU A 68 16.86 27.24 0.26
C GLU A 68 16.21 26.29 1.28
N LYS A 69 15.47 26.88 2.22
CA LYS A 69 14.68 26.11 3.20
C LYS A 69 13.82 25.09 2.46
N GLU A 70 13.73 23.90 3.02
CA GLU A 70 12.84 22.85 2.54
C GLU A 70 11.41 23.39 2.50
N HIS A 71 10.91 23.66 1.30
CA HIS A 71 9.55 24.12 1.07
C HIS A 71 8.77 23.00 0.41
N ASP A 72 7.85 22.43 1.19
CA ASP A 72 6.90 21.44 0.72
C ASP A 72 6.01 22.03 -0.37
N ARG A 73 6.10 21.49 -1.58
CA ARG A 73 5.20 21.84 -2.69
C ARG A 73 4.11 20.80 -2.84
N TYR A 74 2.89 21.29 -2.98
CA TYR A 74 1.68 20.47 -3.08
C TYR A 74 1.11 20.57 -4.48
N PHE A 75 0.94 19.43 -5.14
CA PHE A 75 0.39 19.33 -6.49
C PHE A 75 -0.90 18.51 -6.47
N LEU A 76 -1.98 19.06 -6.99
CA LEU A 76 -3.28 18.40 -7.09
C LEU A 76 -3.50 17.85 -8.50
N VAL A 77 -4.01 16.62 -8.62
CA VAL A 77 -4.39 16.07 -9.93
C VAL A 77 -5.70 16.72 -10.38
N ASN A 78 -5.66 17.46 -11.49
CA ASN A 78 -6.85 18.11 -12.05
C ASN A 78 -7.23 17.60 -13.44
N TYR A 79 -6.44 16.74 -14.06
CA TYR A 79 -6.69 16.25 -15.42
C TYR A 79 -6.43 14.75 -15.52
N LEU A 80 -7.50 14.00 -15.83
CA LEU A 80 -7.45 12.55 -16.05
C LEU A 80 -7.50 12.23 -17.53
N ASP A 81 -6.39 11.76 -18.07
CA ASP A 81 -6.29 11.33 -19.45
C ASP A 81 -6.43 9.80 -19.55
N PHE A 82 -7.60 9.32 -19.95
CA PHE A 82 -7.93 7.90 -19.96
C PHE A 82 -7.48 7.25 -21.27
N ILE A 83 -6.74 6.14 -21.16
CA ILE A 83 -6.34 5.27 -22.27
C ILE A 83 -7.03 3.93 -22.06
N ILE A 84 -8.00 3.62 -22.92
CA ILE A 84 -8.85 2.44 -22.80
C ILE A 84 -8.54 1.47 -23.95
N GLY A 85 -8.11 0.27 -23.59
CA GLY A 85 -7.89 -0.81 -24.54
C GLY A 85 -9.16 -1.60 -24.76
N HIS A 86 -9.47 -1.92 -26.02
CA HIS A 86 -10.61 -2.76 -26.37
C HIS A 86 -10.22 -3.94 -27.26
N ASN A 87 -10.93 -5.05 -27.10
CA ASN A 87 -10.82 -6.22 -27.97
C ASN A 87 -12.21 -6.77 -28.24
N ASP A 88 -12.55 -6.96 -29.52
CA ASP A 88 -13.82 -7.56 -29.96
C ASP A 88 -15.09 -6.98 -29.30
N GLY A 89 -15.16 -5.66 -29.15
CA GLY A 89 -16.32 -4.97 -28.55
C GLY A 89 -16.32 -4.91 -27.02
N GLU A 90 -15.34 -5.51 -26.35
CA GLU A 90 -15.18 -5.50 -24.90
C GLU A 90 -13.99 -4.65 -24.45
N VAL A 91 -14.10 -4.07 -23.25
CA VAL A 91 -13.00 -3.32 -22.63
C VAL A 91 -12.04 -4.32 -21.99
N VAL A 92 -10.77 -4.28 -22.38
CA VAL A 92 -9.75 -5.24 -21.92
C VAL A 92 -8.62 -4.61 -21.12
N SER A 93 -8.47 -3.29 -21.17
CA SER A 93 -7.58 -2.54 -20.30
C SER A 93 -8.12 -1.13 -20.08
N ALA A 94 -7.86 -0.57 -18.90
CA ALA A 94 -8.26 0.80 -18.62
C ALA A 94 -7.17 1.47 -17.81
N ASN A 95 -6.52 2.47 -18.37
CA ASN A 95 -5.46 3.21 -17.73
C ASN A 95 -5.76 4.71 -17.77
N VAL A 96 -5.13 5.43 -16.87
CA VAL A 96 -4.99 6.89 -16.95
C VAL A 96 -3.51 7.19 -17.11
N THR A 97 -3.16 8.09 -18.01
CA THR A 97 -1.76 8.48 -18.29
C THR A 97 -1.01 8.74 -16.98
N ARG A 98 0.11 8.03 -16.80
CA ARG A 98 0.98 8.13 -15.62
C ARG A 98 1.99 9.27 -15.72
N GLU A 99 2.08 9.91 -16.89
CA GLU A 99 2.92 11.08 -17.09
C GLU A 99 2.36 12.24 -16.28
N LEU A 100 2.86 12.36 -15.05
CA LEU A 100 2.70 13.54 -14.19
C LEU A 100 3.55 14.70 -14.74
N ASN A 101 3.42 14.98 -16.04
CA ASN A 101 3.87 16.23 -16.60
C ASN A 101 3.07 17.36 -15.93
N LEU A 102 3.64 18.58 -15.90
CA LEU A 102 3.00 19.76 -15.30
C LEU A 102 1.59 20.08 -15.84
N GLU A 103 1.16 19.45 -16.94
CA GLU A 103 -0.18 19.60 -17.51
C GLU A 103 -1.28 18.82 -16.79
N HIS A 104 -0.93 17.80 -15.99
CA HIS A 104 -1.89 16.97 -15.24
C HIS A 104 -2.02 17.36 -13.77
N LEU A 105 -1.16 18.27 -13.33
CA LEU A 105 -1.01 18.70 -11.96
C LEU A 105 -1.20 20.21 -11.87
N VAL A 106 -1.79 20.66 -10.77
CA VAL A 106 -1.86 22.07 -10.43
C VAL A 106 -1.17 22.29 -9.11
N ASP A 107 -0.24 23.24 -9.06
CA ASP A 107 0.43 23.65 -7.83
C ASP A 107 -0.58 24.41 -6.94
N ILE A 108 -0.82 23.86 -5.75
CA ILE A 108 -1.73 24.39 -4.73
C ILE A 108 -0.99 24.93 -3.49
N THR A 109 0.34 25.05 -3.56
CA THR A 109 1.20 25.39 -2.42
C THR A 109 0.78 26.73 -1.80
N ASP A 110 0.65 27.77 -2.62
CA ASP A 110 0.32 29.14 -2.20
C ASP A 110 -1.13 29.54 -2.51
N TRP A 111 -2.03 28.56 -2.62
CA TRP A 111 -3.43 28.84 -2.92
C TRP A 111 -4.13 29.65 -1.83
N LYS A 112 -5.06 30.51 -2.26
CA LYS A 112 -5.89 31.36 -1.41
C LYS A 112 -7.37 31.12 -1.68
N GLU A 113 -8.19 31.48 -0.71
CA GLU A 113 -9.64 31.43 -0.86
C GLU A 113 -10.10 32.21 -2.10
N GLY A 114 -11.07 31.65 -2.82
CA GLY A 114 -11.67 32.25 -4.00
C GLY A 114 -10.94 31.95 -5.31
N MET A 115 -9.77 31.29 -5.27
CA MET A 115 -9.13 30.73 -6.46
C MET A 115 -10.04 29.69 -7.14
N LYS A 116 -9.94 29.58 -8.46
CA LYS A 116 -10.79 28.69 -9.26
C LYS A 116 -9.96 27.54 -9.79
N ILE A 117 -10.43 26.31 -9.59
CA ILE A 117 -9.90 25.10 -10.23
C ILE A 117 -10.92 24.55 -11.22
N GLN A 118 -10.43 24.07 -12.36
CA GLN A 118 -11.19 23.29 -13.33
C GLN A 118 -10.59 21.90 -13.43
N PHE A 119 -11.47 20.91 -13.42
CA PHE A 119 -11.11 19.51 -13.63
C PHE A 119 -11.43 19.11 -15.07
N TYR A 120 -10.53 18.36 -15.68
CA TYR A 120 -10.62 17.95 -17.07
C TYR A 120 -10.51 16.44 -17.20
N TYR A 121 -11.00 15.93 -18.32
CA TYR A 121 -10.67 14.59 -18.77
C TYR A 121 -10.60 14.50 -20.29
N SER A 122 -9.90 13.46 -20.75
CA SER A 122 -9.85 13.01 -22.13
C SER A 122 -9.98 11.49 -22.15
N VAL A 123 -10.37 10.95 -23.30
CA VAL A 123 -10.48 9.51 -23.50
C VAL A 123 -9.88 9.17 -24.84
N HIS A 124 -8.98 8.19 -24.84
CA HIS A 124 -8.33 7.64 -26.02
C HIS A 124 -8.54 6.14 -26.06
N TRP A 125 -9.07 5.65 -27.18
CA TRP A 125 -9.30 4.23 -27.39
C TRP A 125 -8.17 3.60 -28.20
N ALA A 126 -7.72 2.43 -27.76
CA ALA A 126 -6.68 1.65 -28.44
C ALA A 126 -7.14 0.21 -28.67
N ALA A 127 -7.01 -0.27 -29.91
CA ALA A 127 -7.26 -1.68 -30.20
C ALA A 127 -6.18 -2.55 -29.54
N SER A 128 -6.59 -3.54 -28.76
CA SER A 128 -5.73 -4.45 -27.99
C SER A 128 -6.02 -5.92 -28.32
N PRO A 129 -5.79 -6.36 -29.57
CA PRO A 129 -6.19 -7.70 -30.04
C PRO A 129 -5.45 -8.85 -29.32
N HIS A 130 -4.30 -8.56 -28.71
CA HIS A 130 -3.47 -9.53 -28.02
C HIS A 130 -3.93 -9.83 -26.59
N VAL A 131 -4.88 -9.08 -26.05
CA VAL A 131 -5.37 -9.26 -24.68
C VAL A 131 -6.71 -10.00 -24.72
N PRO A 132 -6.79 -11.27 -24.28
CA PRO A 132 -8.06 -11.99 -24.20
C PRO A 132 -8.96 -11.36 -23.14
N VAL A 133 -10.24 -11.17 -23.46
CA VAL A 133 -11.24 -10.57 -22.55
C VAL A 133 -11.29 -11.31 -21.21
N ALA A 134 -11.25 -12.64 -21.23
CA ALA A 134 -11.27 -13.46 -20.01
C ALA A 134 -10.08 -13.23 -19.07
N GLN A 135 -8.96 -12.69 -19.57
CA GLN A 135 -7.75 -12.41 -18.78
C GLN A 135 -7.58 -10.91 -18.48
N ALA A 136 -8.46 -10.05 -19.00
CA ALA A 136 -8.36 -8.60 -18.89
C ALA A 136 -8.22 -8.12 -17.43
N LEU A 137 -9.11 -8.59 -16.55
CA LEU A 137 -9.08 -8.23 -15.13
C LEU A 137 -7.80 -8.68 -14.44
N GLU A 138 -7.35 -9.92 -14.70
CA GLU A 138 -6.13 -10.45 -14.08
C GLU A 138 -4.89 -9.65 -14.51
N LEU A 139 -4.81 -9.31 -15.80
CA LEU A 139 -3.73 -8.49 -16.35
C LEU A 139 -3.77 -7.06 -15.82
N GLN A 140 -4.97 -6.47 -15.70
CA GLN A 140 -5.16 -5.16 -15.11
C GLN A 140 -4.66 -5.13 -13.66
N LEU A 141 -5.11 -6.05 -12.81
CA LEU A 141 -4.70 -6.16 -11.41
C LEU A 141 -3.17 -6.34 -11.28
N LYS A 142 -2.55 -7.15 -12.13
CA LYS A 142 -1.08 -7.30 -12.17
C LYS A 142 -0.36 -5.99 -12.50
N SER A 143 -0.93 -5.15 -13.35
CA SER A 143 -0.34 -3.87 -13.80
C SER A 143 -0.61 -2.68 -12.88
N THR A 144 -1.72 -2.69 -12.16
CA THR A 144 -2.12 -1.65 -11.18
C THR A 144 -1.46 -1.86 -9.82
N MET A 145 -0.89 -3.04 -9.58
CA MET A 145 -0.12 -3.38 -8.37
C MET A 145 1.40 -3.35 -8.63
N PRO A 146 2.05 -2.19 -8.89
CA PRO A 146 3.50 -2.12 -8.98
C PRO A 146 4.19 -2.24 -7.61
N HIS A 147 3.43 -2.24 -6.50
CA HIS A 147 3.93 -2.51 -5.16
C HIS A 147 4.08 -4.01 -4.91
N GLY A 148 5.01 -4.64 -5.65
CA GLY A 148 5.59 -5.95 -5.36
C GLY A 148 6.31 -6.05 -4.00
N HIS A 149 6.20 -5.04 -3.13
CA HIS A 149 6.66 -5.11 -1.73
C HIS A 149 5.62 -5.73 -0.80
N MET A 150 4.31 -5.67 -1.10
CA MET A 150 3.27 -6.21 -0.20
C MET A 150 3.08 -7.73 -0.32
N ASN A 151 3.51 -8.35 -1.43
CA ASN A 151 3.53 -9.81 -1.54
C ASN A 151 4.65 -10.42 -0.71
N MET A 152 5.77 -9.70 -0.52
CA MET A 152 6.80 -10.15 0.41
C MET A 152 6.23 -10.16 1.84
N ASP A 153 5.48 -9.12 2.21
CA ASP A 153 4.94 -8.94 3.57
C ASP A 153 4.02 -10.05 4.04
N ILE A 154 3.10 -10.50 3.21
CA ILE A 154 2.13 -11.52 3.64
C ILE A 154 2.81 -12.89 3.78
N HIS A 155 3.76 -13.23 2.90
CA HIS A 155 4.43 -14.52 2.94
C HIS A 155 5.50 -14.62 4.04
N TRP A 156 6.31 -13.58 4.28
CA TRP A 156 7.31 -13.64 5.35
C TRP A 156 6.67 -13.61 6.75
N LEU A 157 5.53 -12.93 6.93
CA LEU A 157 4.78 -12.96 8.18
C LEU A 157 4.31 -14.38 8.53
N ALA A 158 3.86 -15.16 7.54
CA ALA A 158 3.49 -16.56 7.74
C ALA A 158 4.70 -17.45 8.12
N ILE A 159 5.86 -17.21 7.49
CA ILE A 159 7.11 -17.92 7.80
C ILE A 159 7.58 -17.61 9.22
N ILE A 160 7.60 -16.33 9.63
CA ILE A 160 7.97 -15.92 10.98
C ILE A 160 6.99 -16.49 12.01
N ASN A 161 5.69 -16.43 11.74
CA ASN A 161 4.68 -16.99 12.64
C ASN A 161 4.88 -18.50 12.86
N SER A 162 5.14 -19.26 11.79
CA SER A 162 5.45 -20.69 11.90
C SER A 162 6.78 -20.94 12.63
N PHE A 163 7.79 -20.08 12.43
CA PHE A 163 9.08 -20.20 13.10
C PHE A 163 8.97 -19.95 14.61
N VAL A 164 8.22 -18.92 15.01
CA VAL A 164 7.94 -18.62 16.43
C VAL A 164 7.21 -19.81 17.08
N LEU A 165 6.19 -20.37 16.41
CA LEU A 165 5.48 -21.55 16.91
C LEU A 165 6.41 -22.77 17.07
N MET A 166 7.31 -22.99 16.10
CA MET A 166 8.29 -24.08 16.15
C MET A 166 9.22 -23.94 17.37
N LEU A 167 9.76 -22.74 17.62
CA LEU A 167 10.63 -22.47 18.77
C LEU A 167 9.91 -22.66 20.10
N LEU A 168 8.64 -22.26 20.20
CA LEU A 168 7.82 -22.47 21.39
C LEU A 168 7.58 -23.96 21.67
N ILE A 169 7.32 -24.76 20.63
CA ILE A 169 7.14 -26.21 20.78
C ILE A 169 8.46 -26.88 21.15
N LEU A 170 9.57 -26.50 20.53
CA LEU A 170 10.90 -27.02 20.84
C LEU A 170 11.33 -26.70 22.27
N SER A 171 11.05 -25.50 22.77
CA SER A 171 11.39 -25.12 24.15
C SER A 171 10.59 -25.92 25.17
N LEU A 172 9.27 -26.09 24.97
CA LEU A 172 8.44 -26.94 25.82
C LEU A 172 8.90 -28.40 25.79
N PHE A 173 9.25 -28.92 24.61
CA PHE A 173 9.77 -30.27 24.46
C PHE A 173 11.09 -30.48 25.20
N LEU A 174 12.03 -29.53 25.09
CA LEU A 174 13.29 -29.55 25.83
C LEU A 174 13.07 -29.49 27.35
N LEU A 175 12.15 -28.66 27.83
CA LEU A 175 11.80 -28.60 29.25
C LEU A 175 11.25 -29.93 29.77
N ILE A 176 10.39 -30.60 28.99
CA ILE A 176 9.87 -31.93 29.34
C ILE A 176 11.00 -32.95 29.40
N ILE A 177 11.90 -32.97 28.41
CA ILE A 177 13.06 -33.87 28.41
C ILE A 177 13.94 -33.62 29.63
N ILE A 178 14.31 -32.37 29.92
CA ILE A 178 15.14 -32.04 31.08
C ILE A 178 14.46 -32.49 32.38
N ARG A 179 13.14 -32.29 32.50
CA ARG A 179 12.38 -32.70 33.68
C ARG A 179 12.38 -34.23 33.84
N VAL A 180 12.16 -34.97 32.76
CA VAL A 180 12.17 -36.44 32.76
C VAL A 180 13.57 -36.96 33.07
N VAL A 181 14.61 -36.43 32.40
CA VAL A 181 16.00 -36.83 32.64
C VAL A 181 16.40 -36.55 34.09
N ARG A 182 16.04 -35.40 34.65
CA ARG A 182 16.29 -35.11 36.07
C ARG A 182 15.59 -36.10 37.00
N SER A 183 14.31 -36.38 36.74
CA SER A 183 13.51 -37.33 37.53
C SER A 183 14.01 -38.77 37.41
N ASP A 184 14.54 -39.15 36.25
CA ASP A 184 15.04 -40.49 36.02
C ASP A 184 16.45 -40.64 36.63
N LEU A 185 17.33 -39.65 36.42
CA LEU A 185 18.67 -39.62 37.00
C LEU A 185 18.66 -39.63 38.53
N SER A 186 17.75 -38.88 39.19
CA SER A 186 17.61 -38.89 40.65
C SER A 186 17.20 -40.27 41.18
N ARG A 187 16.32 -40.97 40.44
CA ARG A 187 15.89 -42.33 40.77
C ARG A 187 17.00 -43.36 40.60
N TYR A 188 17.82 -43.24 39.55
CA TYR A 188 18.92 -44.17 39.28
C TYR A 188 20.10 -43.98 40.22
N LEU A 189 20.43 -42.74 40.59
CA LEU A 189 21.57 -42.46 41.47
C LEU A 189 21.25 -42.60 42.96
N GLN A 190 19.98 -42.79 43.37
CA GLN A 190 19.54 -42.78 44.78
C GLN A 190 20.06 -41.57 45.58
N ILE A 191 20.36 -40.46 44.91
CA ILE A 191 20.80 -39.22 45.53
C ILE A 191 19.53 -38.56 46.09
N PRO A 192 19.41 -38.34 47.42
CA PRO A 192 18.27 -37.66 47.99
C PRO A 192 18.16 -36.24 47.42
N ASP A 193 16.93 -35.78 47.14
CA ASP A 193 16.64 -34.52 46.43
C ASP A 193 17.37 -33.27 47.01
N GLU A 194 17.85 -33.36 48.24
CA GLU A 194 18.60 -32.34 48.97
C GLU A 194 19.99 -32.02 48.36
N GLU A 195 20.72 -33.00 47.80
CA GLU A 195 22.03 -32.76 47.17
C GLU A 195 21.93 -32.15 45.76
N LEU A 196 20.83 -32.42 45.04
CA LEU A 196 20.64 -31.87 43.69
C LEU A 196 20.28 -30.37 43.73
N ASN A 197 19.50 -29.96 44.74
CA ASN A 197 19.19 -28.55 44.99
C ASN A 197 20.39 -27.77 45.53
N ALA A 198 21.29 -28.43 46.27
CA ALA A 198 22.53 -27.82 46.76
C ALA A 198 23.47 -27.38 45.62
N VAL A 199 23.54 -28.15 44.51
CA VAL A 199 24.31 -27.74 43.31
C VAL A 199 23.73 -26.47 42.66
N GLU A 200 22.41 -26.27 42.74
CA GLU A 200 21.75 -25.06 42.24
C GLU A 200 22.02 -23.86 43.16
N GLU A 201 21.90 -24.04 44.48
CA GLU A 201 22.30 -23.02 45.47
C GLU A 201 23.78 -22.66 45.37
N GLU A 202 24.66 -23.62 45.05
CA GLU A 202 26.09 -23.39 44.91
C GLU A 202 26.48 -22.47 43.73
N THR A 203 25.58 -22.29 42.76
CA THR A 203 25.81 -21.36 41.64
C THR A 203 25.38 -19.93 41.92
N GLY A 204 24.54 -19.68 42.94
CA GLY A 204 23.97 -18.36 43.24
C GLY A 204 24.88 -17.41 44.05
N TRP A 205 25.77 -17.92 44.89
CA TRP A 205 26.60 -17.10 45.78
C TRP A 205 27.86 -16.50 45.13
N LYS A 206 28.23 -16.93 43.91
CA LYS A 206 29.37 -16.38 43.15
C LYS A 206 29.05 -15.12 42.33
N LEU A 207 27.83 -14.57 42.43
CA LEU A 207 27.41 -13.32 41.78
C LEU A 207 27.24 -12.12 42.74
N LEU A 208 27.61 -12.25 44.02
CA LEU A 208 27.48 -11.16 45.01
C LEU A 208 28.81 -10.64 45.58
N HIS A 209 29.95 -11.11 45.07
CA HIS A 209 31.26 -10.51 45.37
C HIS A 209 32.08 -10.29 44.08
N ALA A 210 31.65 -9.29 43.31
CA ALA A 210 32.48 -8.50 42.40
C ALA A 210 31.99 -7.05 42.46
#